data_AF-A0A5Q3LDK4-F1
#
_entry.id   AF-A0A5Q3LDK4-F1
#
_cell.length_a   1.000
_cell.length_b   1.000
_cell.length_c   1.000
_cell.angle_alpha   90.00
_cell.angle_beta   90.00
_cell.angle_gamma   90.00
#
_symmetry.space_group_name_H-M   'P 1'
#
loop_
_entity.id
_entity.type
_entity.pdbx_description
1 polymer ?
#
loop_
_entity_poly.entity_id
_entity_poly.type
_entity_poly.pdbx_seq_one_letter_code
_entity_poly.pdbx_strand_id
1 'polypeptide(L)'
;MFEIETDEKTYLVPEPLVSAVVQYASRHAELVGTFLRHPECLGERACSLPPGALLELAAVLELGLWERLHIRQQLDVELPTFKEAKAQFIARTKLGPDAFSEPQSVLLSYQVMKAWLEHFSWEAPQQLGADILIAPPDDEDAFVELLAEFFWSHRKELEALLEVKEENEDTK
;
A
#
# COMPACT_ATOMS: atom_id res chain seq x y z
N MET A 1 0.22 4.78 23.68
CA MET A 1 -1.25 4.59 23.63
C MET A 1 -1.88 5.95 23.42
N PHE A 2 -2.77 6.09 22.44
CA PHE A 2 -3.45 7.34 22.11
C PHE A 2 -4.93 7.24 22.44
N GLU A 3 -5.51 8.33 22.94
CA GLU A 3 -6.95 8.46 23.16
C GLU A 3 -7.57 9.17 21.96
N ILE A 4 -8.56 8.53 21.33
CA ILE A 4 -9.38 9.13 20.28
C ILE A 4 -10.78 9.30 20.84
N GLU A 5 -11.22 10.54 21.00
CA GLU A 5 -12.59 10.86 21.38
C GLU A 5 -13.48 10.90 20.13
N THR A 6 -14.57 10.15 20.16
CA THR A 6 -15.68 10.29 19.20
C THR A 6 -16.90 10.85 19.92
N ASP A 7 -17.91 11.29 19.16
CA ASP A 7 -19.19 11.77 19.70
C ASP A 7 -19.89 10.73 20.61
N GLU A 8 -19.51 9.46 20.50
CA GLU A 8 -20.09 8.36 21.26
C GLU A 8 -19.19 7.84 22.38
N LYS A 9 -17.87 7.69 22.14
CA LYS A 9 -16.94 7.02 23.07
C LYS A 9 -15.48 7.44 22.88
N THR A 10 -14.69 7.29 23.94
CA THR A 10 -13.23 7.34 23.89
C THR A 10 -12.66 5.97 23.55
N TYR A 11 -11.80 5.89 22.53
CA TYR A 11 -11.10 4.69 22.12
C TYR A 11 -9.62 4.80 22.47
N LEU A 12 -9.07 3.72 23.01
CA LEU A 12 -7.65 3.58 23.28
C LEU A 12 -6.99 2.85 22.10
N VAL A 13 -6.12 3.55 21.39
CA VAL A 13 -5.48 3.05 20.17
C VAL A 13 -3.99 2.80 20.41
N PRO A 14 -3.45 1.63 20.01
CA PRO A 14 -2.02 1.36 20.06
C PRO A 14 -1.23 2.38 19.24
N GLU A 15 -0.12 2.85 19.78
CA GLU A 15 0.80 3.76 19.10
C GLU A 15 1.38 3.21 17.78
N PRO A 16 1.72 1.90 17.68
CA PRO A 16 2.14 1.31 16.41
C PRO A 16 1.07 1.44 15.31
N LEU A 17 -0.21 1.30 15.66
CA LEU A 17 -1.30 1.44 14.69
C LEU A 17 -1.45 2.89 14.21
N VAL A 18 -1.33 3.87 15.12
CA VAL A 18 -1.36 5.29 14.73
C VAL A 18 -0.19 5.62 13.79
N SER A 19 1.01 5.16 14.14
CA SER A 19 2.21 5.32 13.28
C SER A 19 1.99 4.70 11.90
N ALA A 20 1.50 3.46 11.85
CA ALA A 20 1.21 2.75 10.61
C ALA A 20 0.22 3.51 9.72
N VAL A 21 -0.87 4.04 10.28
CA VAL A 21 -1.87 4.82 9.52
C VAL A 21 -1.29 6.13 9.00
N VAL A 22 -0.47 6.83 9.78
CA VAL A 22 0.19 8.07 9.35
C VAL A 22 1.17 7.80 8.19
N GLN A 23 1.95 6.72 8.29
CA GLN A 23 2.85 6.30 7.23
C GLN A 23 2.08 5.91 5.96
N TYR A 24 1.01 5.13 6.11
CA TYR A 24 0.12 4.76 5.01
C TYR A 24 -0.46 5.99 4.29
N ALA A 25 -0.96 6.97 5.05
CA ALA A 25 -1.48 8.23 4.51
C ALA A 25 -0.39 9.03 3.77
N SER A 26 0.82 9.09 4.32
CA SER A 26 1.96 9.78 3.70
C SER A 26 2.36 9.12 2.37
N ARG A 27 2.42 7.80 2.33
CA ARG A 27 2.69 7.02 1.11
C ARG A 27 1.63 7.26 0.05
N HIS A 28 0.35 7.24 0.42
CA HIS A 28 -0.76 7.55 -0.48
C HIS A 28 -0.68 8.97 -1.04
N ALA A 29 -0.32 9.94 -0.21
CA ALA A 29 -0.12 11.32 -0.65
C ALA A 29 1.03 11.42 -1.66
N GLU A 30 2.14 10.71 -1.46
CA GLU A 30 3.25 10.66 -2.41
C GLU A 30 2.88 9.95 -3.72
N LEU A 31 2.12 8.85 -3.64
CA LEU A 31 1.64 8.11 -4.81
C LEU A 31 0.75 8.99 -5.68
N VAL A 32 -0.21 9.68 -5.06
CA VAL A 32 -1.07 10.66 -5.75
C VAL A 32 -0.26 11.84 -6.26
N GLY A 33 0.66 12.38 -5.47
CA GLY A 33 1.53 13.49 -5.86
C GLY A 33 2.38 13.15 -7.08
N THR A 34 2.96 11.95 -7.12
CA THR A 34 3.73 11.43 -8.26
C THR A 34 2.86 11.30 -9.50
N PHE A 35 1.66 10.74 -9.36
CA PHE A 35 0.71 10.62 -10.46
C PHE A 35 0.30 11.99 -11.02
N LEU A 36 -0.06 12.93 -10.16
CA LEU A 36 -0.50 14.27 -10.57
C LEU A 36 0.63 15.10 -11.21
N ARG A 37 1.90 14.84 -10.90
CA ARG A 37 3.03 15.49 -11.56
C ARG A 37 3.23 15.07 -13.02
N HIS A 38 2.57 14.00 -13.47
CA HIS A 38 2.69 13.58 -14.87
C HIS A 38 2.02 14.63 -15.79
N PRO A 39 2.70 15.12 -16.85
CA PRO A 39 2.20 16.20 -17.71
C PRO A 39 0.86 15.91 -18.38
N GLU A 40 0.52 14.63 -18.52
CA GLU A 40 -0.72 14.17 -19.14
C GLU A 40 -1.92 14.20 -18.17
N CYS A 41 -1.66 14.27 -16.86
CA CYS A 41 -2.69 14.20 -15.83
C CYS A 41 -3.25 15.57 -15.45
N LEU A 42 -2.41 16.60 -15.47
CA LEU A 42 -2.82 17.98 -15.30
C LEU A 42 -2.72 18.65 -16.67
N GLY A 43 -3.87 18.92 -17.30
CA GLY A 43 -3.90 19.78 -18.49
C GLY A 43 -3.30 21.16 -18.20
N GLU A 44 -3.37 22.09 -19.16
CA GLU A 44 -2.77 23.44 -19.03
C GLU A 44 -3.26 24.29 -17.84
N ARG A 45 -4.22 23.82 -17.04
CA ARG A 45 -4.76 24.52 -15.87
C ARG A 45 -4.54 23.72 -14.59
N ALA A 46 -4.08 24.41 -13.56
CA ALA A 46 -4.09 23.90 -12.19
C ALA A 46 -5.53 23.52 -11.81
N CYS A 47 -5.76 22.22 -11.61
CA CYS A 47 -7.06 21.69 -11.19
C CYS A 47 -6.97 21.33 -9.71
N SER A 48 -7.91 21.82 -8.90
CA SER A 48 -8.06 21.41 -7.51
C SER A 48 -9.02 20.21 -7.46
N LEU A 49 -8.57 19.09 -6.92
CA LEU A 49 -9.42 17.91 -6.69
C LEU A 49 -10.02 17.96 -5.28
N PRO A 50 -11.29 17.55 -5.09
CA PRO A 50 -11.87 17.38 -3.76
C PRO A 50 -11.10 16.34 -2.94
N PRO A 51 -11.07 16.44 -1.61
CA PRO A 51 -10.39 15.47 -0.75
C PRO A 51 -10.83 14.02 -0.98
N GLY A 52 -12.13 13.76 -1.14
CA GLY A 52 -12.66 12.43 -1.45
C GLY A 52 -12.11 11.87 -2.76
N ALA A 53 -11.93 12.72 -3.78
CA ALA A 53 -11.34 12.32 -5.05
C ALA A 53 -9.86 11.95 -4.91
N LEU A 54 -9.10 12.66 -4.06
CA LEU A 54 -7.69 12.35 -3.79
C LEU A 54 -7.55 11.01 -3.06
N LEU A 55 -8.41 10.74 -2.06
CA LEU A 55 -8.41 9.47 -1.32
C LEU A 55 -8.78 8.29 -2.23
N GLU A 56 -9.81 8.45 -3.06
CA GLU A 56 -10.23 7.41 -4.01
C GLU A 56 -9.19 7.18 -5.10
N LEU A 57 -8.55 8.24 -5.61
CA LEU A 57 -7.44 8.12 -6.54
C LEU A 57 -6.26 7.36 -5.93
N ALA A 58 -5.90 7.64 -4.67
CA ALA A 58 -4.87 6.89 -3.97
C ALA A 58 -5.20 5.39 -3.92
N ALA A 59 -6.45 5.05 -3.58
CA ALA A 59 -6.92 3.67 -3.53
C ALA A 59 -6.89 2.98 -4.91
N VAL A 60 -7.27 3.70 -5.98
CA VAL A 60 -7.17 3.19 -7.36
C VAL A 60 -5.72 2.90 -7.72
N LEU A 61 -4.80 3.83 -7.42
CA LEU A 61 -3.37 3.65 -7.73
C LEU A 61 -2.76 2.49 -6.94
N GLU A 62 -3.13 2.36 -5.67
CA GLU A 62 -2.69 1.26 -4.80
C GLU A 62 -3.14 -0.10 -5.34
N LEU A 63 -4.40 -0.24 -5.76
CA LEU A 63 -4.88 -1.45 -6.43
C LEU A 63 -4.10 -1.76 -7.71
N GLY A 64 -3.75 -0.73 -8.48
CA GLY A 64 -2.91 -0.88 -9.66
C GLY A 64 -1.51 -1.39 -9.32
N LEU A 65 -0.94 -0.96 -8.19
CA LEU A 65 0.35 -1.45 -7.69
C LEU A 65 0.25 -2.93 -7.26
N TRP A 66 -0.75 -3.26 -6.44
CA TRP A 66 -0.97 -4.63 -5.97
C TRP A 66 -1.23 -5.62 -7.12
N GLU A 67 -1.92 -5.21 -8.17
CA GLU A 67 -2.11 -6.05 -9.36
C GLU A 67 -0.82 -6.26 -10.15
N ARG A 68 -0.02 -5.21 -10.34
CA ARG A 68 1.26 -5.29 -11.05
C ARG A 68 2.28 -6.16 -10.31
N LEU A 69 2.19 -6.21 -8.98
CA LEU A 69 3.03 -7.04 -8.12
C LEU A 69 2.43 -8.42 -7.84
N HIS A 70 1.31 -8.78 -8.47
CA HIS A 70 0.57 -10.03 -8.25
C HIS A 70 0.06 -10.27 -6.82
N ILE A 71 0.17 -9.29 -5.91
CA ILE A 71 -0.31 -9.36 -4.51
C ILE A 71 -1.81 -9.58 -4.45
N ARG A 72 -2.58 -8.92 -5.32
CA ARG A 72 -4.04 -9.00 -5.32
C ARG A 72 -4.56 -10.43 -5.43
N GLN A 73 -3.90 -11.30 -6.20
CA GLN A 73 -4.34 -12.69 -6.40
C GLN A 73 -4.21 -13.53 -5.13
N GLN A 74 -3.42 -13.06 -4.17
CA GLN A 74 -3.19 -13.71 -2.88
C GLN A 74 -4.06 -13.11 -1.76
N LEU A 75 -4.74 -11.97 -2.01
CA LEU A 75 -5.67 -11.39 -1.05
C LEU A 75 -7.03 -12.08 -1.16
N ASP A 76 -7.45 -12.74 -0.09
CA ASP A 76 -8.81 -13.29 0.05
C ASP A 76 -9.81 -12.20 0.48
N VAL A 77 -9.85 -11.11 -0.30
CA VAL A 77 -10.73 -9.96 -0.05
C VAL A 77 -11.41 -9.53 -1.35
N GLU A 78 -12.71 -9.33 -1.29
CA GLU A 78 -13.48 -8.78 -2.42
C GLU A 78 -13.17 -7.28 -2.61
N LEU A 79 -12.20 -6.98 -3.47
CA LEU A 79 -11.89 -5.64 -3.95
C LEU A 79 -12.20 -5.53 -5.45
N PRO A 80 -12.52 -4.36 -6.02
CA PRO A 80 -12.63 -4.18 -7.47
C PRO A 80 -11.26 -4.21 -8.14
N THR A 81 -11.16 -4.66 -9.39
CA THR A 81 -9.89 -4.61 -10.16
C THR A 81 -9.42 -3.18 -10.35
N PHE A 82 -8.12 -2.96 -10.60
CA PHE A 82 -7.60 -1.65 -10.97
C PHE A 82 -8.39 -1.08 -12.15
N LYS A 83 -8.69 -1.93 -13.15
CA LYS A 83 -9.48 -1.54 -14.32
C LYS A 83 -10.89 -1.10 -13.94
N GLU A 84 -11.58 -1.82 -13.06
CA GLU A 84 -12.92 -1.48 -12.60
C GLU A 84 -12.92 -0.22 -11.73
N ALA A 85 -12.03 -0.15 -10.73
CA ALA A 85 -11.85 1.01 -9.85
C ALA A 85 -11.53 2.27 -10.65
N LYS A 86 -10.61 2.18 -11.61
CA LYS A 86 -10.27 3.28 -12.53
C LYS A 86 -11.48 3.71 -13.37
N ALA A 87 -12.23 2.75 -13.90
CA ALA A 87 -13.42 3.06 -14.69
C ALA A 87 -14.50 3.78 -13.86
N GLN A 88 -14.73 3.32 -12.62
CA GLN A 88 -15.66 3.95 -11.68
C GLN A 88 -15.20 5.36 -11.29
N PHE A 89 -13.92 5.54 -10.97
CA PHE A 89 -13.33 6.84 -10.66
C PHE A 89 -13.53 7.83 -11.82
N ILE A 90 -13.16 7.43 -13.06
CA ILE A 90 -13.35 8.26 -14.25
C ILE A 90 -14.83 8.59 -14.47
N ALA A 91 -15.74 7.63 -14.28
CA ALA A 91 -17.17 7.90 -14.40
C ALA A 91 -17.63 8.97 -13.41
N ARG A 92 -17.18 8.92 -12.15
CA ARG A 92 -17.52 9.91 -11.12
C ARG A 92 -16.90 11.28 -11.38
N THR A 93 -15.68 11.35 -11.91
CA THR A 93 -15.08 12.65 -12.29
C THR A 93 -15.91 13.41 -13.34
N LYS A 94 -16.67 12.72 -14.19
CA LYS A 94 -17.57 13.34 -15.16
C LYS A 94 -18.83 13.94 -14.54
N LEU A 95 -19.21 13.48 -13.34
CA LEU A 95 -20.37 14.01 -12.61
C LEU A 95 -20.05 15.30 -11.85
N GLY A 96 -18.75 15.62 -11.68
CA GLY A 96 -18.28 16.83 -11.00
C GLY A 96 -17.83 16.60 -9.56
N PRO A 97 -17.39 17.67 -8.86
CA PRO A 97 -16.79 17.59 -7.53
C PRO A 97 -17.75 17.12 -6.44
N ASP A 98 -19.05 17.41 -6.56
CA ASP A 98 -20.07 17.04 -5.59
C ASP A 98 -20.21 15.51 -5.45
N ALA A 99 -19.92 14.77 -6.53
CA ALA A 99 -19.89 13.31 -6.52
C ALA A 99 -18.84 12.73 -5.55
N PHE A 100 -17.89 13.54 -5.06
CA PHE A 100 -16.87 13.16 -4.08
C PHE A 100 -17.10 13.75 -2.68
N SER A 101 -18.26 14.36 -2.44
CA SER A 101 -18.59 14.96 -1.14
C SER A 101 -19.44 14.03 -0.26
N GLU A 102 -20.05 13.01 -0.85
CA GLU A 102 -20.89 12.05 -0.10
C GLU A 102 -20.03 11.05 0.70
N PRO A 103 -20.51 10.50 1.82
CA PRO A 103 -19.78 9.48 2.58
C PRO A 103 -19.39 8.24 1.76
N GLN A 104 -20.16 7.90 0.72
CA GLN A 104 -19.83 6.80 -0.19
C GLN A 104 -18.58 7.08 -1.03
N SER A 105 -18.14 8.34 -1.11
CA SER A 105 -16.98 8.74 -1.91
C SER A 105 -15.66 8.17 -1.42
N VAL A 106 -15.57 7.80 -0.15
CA VAL A 106 -14.36 7.23 0.46
C VAL A 106 -14.44 5.71 0.61
N LEU A 107 -15.52 5.07 0.14
CA LEU A 107 -15.75 3.64 0.35
C LEU A 107 -14.59 2.78 -0.17
N LEU A 108 -14.10 3.06 -1.38
CA LEU A 108 -12.97 2.33 -1.95
C LEU A 108 -11.69 2.54 -1.13
N SER A 109 -11.41 3.78 -0.72
CA SER A 109 -10.22 4.08 0.10
C SER A 109 -10.27 3.38 1.45
N TYR A 110 -11.45 3.28 2.05
CA TYR A 110 -11.66 2.53 3.28
C TYR A 110 -11.45 1.02 3.08
N GLN A 111 -12.01 0.43 2.01
CA GLN A 111 -11.83 -0.98 1.70
C GLN A 111 -10.36 -1.35 1.47
N VAL A 112 -9.63 -0.53 0.72
CA VAL A 112 -8.19 -0.74 0.47
C VAL A 112 -7.38 -0.57 1.76
N MET A 113 -7.66 0.46 2.57
CA MET A 113 -6.99 0.63 3.86
C MET A 113 -7.27 -0.53 4.82
N LYS A 114 -8.52 -1.01 4.86
CA LYS A 114 -8.90 -2.16 5.66
C LYS A 114 -8.14 -3.42 5.22
N ALA A 115 -8.12 -3.70 3.92
CA ALA A 115 -7.35 -4.83 3.38
C ALA A 115 -5.85 -4.71 3.71
N TRP A 116 -5.30 -3.50 3.63
CA TRP A 116 -3.92 -3.24 4.03
C TRP A 116 -3.67 -3.52 5.51
N LEU A 117 -4.53 -2.99 6.40
CA LEU A 117 -4.40 -3.20 7.84
C LEU A 117 -4.50 -4.67 8.26
N GLU A 118 -5.37 -5.44 7.60
CA GLU A 118 -5.67 -6.83 7.96
C GLU A 118 -4.67 -7.83 7.37
N HIS A 119 -4.08 -7.54 6.21
CA HIS A 119 -3.30 -8.53 5.46
C HIS A 119 -1.85 -8.14 5.22
N PHE A 120 -1.38 -6.96 5.62
CA PHE A 120 -0.03 -6.50 5.33
C PHE A 120 0.78 -6.17 6.57
N SER A 121 2.10 -6.34 6.46
CA SER A 121 3.05 -5.88 7.45
C SER A 121 3.15 -4.36 7.41
N TRP A 122 2.82 -3.71 8.52
CA TRP A 122 2.82 -2.25 8.62
C TRP A 122 4.23 -1.65 8.58
N GLU A 123 5.24 -2.42 8.97
CA GLU A 123 6.65 -2.00 9.03
C GLU A 123 7.39 -2.23 7.70
N ALA A 124 6.90 -3.16 6.87
CA ALA A 124 7.59 -3.56 5.65
C ALA A 124 7.81 -2.41 4.65
N PRO A 125 6.86 -1.47 4.43
CA PRO A 125 7.11 -0.35 3.54
C PRO A 125 8.30 0.51 3.99
N GLN A 126 8.49 0.71 5.29
CA GLN A 126 9.60 1.51 5.81
C GLN A 126 10.93 0.75 5.79
N GLN A 127 10.91 -0.52 6.17
CA GLN A 127 12.13 -1.32 6.33
C GLN A 127 12.64 -1.88 5.01
N LEU A 128 11.73 -2.21 4.09
CA LEU A 128 12.01 -2.98 2.87
C LEU A 128 11.60 -2.25 1.60
N GLY A 129 10.93 -1.09 1.70
CA GLY A 129 10.47 -0.33 0.54
C GLY A 129 9.39 -1.04 -0.27
N ALA A 130 8.70 -2.02 0.33
CA ALA A 130 7.70 -2.84 -0.34
C ALA A 130 6.55 -3.22 0.61
N ASP A 131 5.37 -3.42 0.02
CA ASP A 131 4.26 -4.03 0.73
C ASP A 131 4.51 -5.54 0.86
N ILE A 132 4.39 -6.06 2.08
CA ILE A 132 4.50 -7.49 2.35
C ILE A 132 3.18 -8.01 2.87
N LEU A 133 2.64 -9.00 2.15
CA LEU A 133 1.49 -9.75 2.57
C LEU A 133 1.87 -10.65 3.75
N ILE A 134 1.13 -10.56 4.85
CA ILE A 134 1.20 -11.49 5.97
C ILE A 134 0.39 -12.72 5.56
N ALA A 135 1.09 -13.81 5.27
CA ALA A 135 0.44 -15.09 5.04
C ALA A 135 -0.32 -15.52 6.31
N PRO A 136 -1.43 -16.29 6.18
CA PRO A 136 -2.09 -16.88 7.33
C PRO A 136 -1.08 -17.66 8.18
N PRO A 137 -1.25 -17.71 9.51
CA PRO A 137 -0.30 -18.37 10.42
C PRO A 137 -0.08 -19.86 10.13
N ASP A 138 -0.95 -20.50 9.35
CA ASP A 138 -0.85 -21.90 8.95
C ASP A 138 0.29 -22.17 7.95
N ASP A 139 0.96 -21.12 7.44
CA ASP A 139 2.01 -21.19 6.41
C ASP A 139 3.42 -20.82 6.94
N GLU A 140 3.59 -20.59 8.25
CA GLU A 140 4.91 -20.21 8.80
C GLU A 140 5.95 -21.32 8.60
N ASP A 141 5.57 -22.57 8.85
CA ASP A 141 6.44 -23.74 8.63
C ASP A 141 6.80 -23.90 7.16
N ALA A 142 5.82 -23.76 6.26
CA ALA A 142 6.04 -23.90 4.82
C ALA A 142 6.84 -22.71 4.23
N PHE A 143 6.70 -21.50 4.78
CA PHE A 143 7.56 -20.37 4.43
C PHE A 143 9.01 -20.59 4.89
N VAL A 144 9.21 -21.06 6.12
CA VAL A 144 10.55 -21.41 6.63
C VAL A 144 11.18 -22.50 5.78
N GLU A 145 10.41 -23.51 5.38
CA GLU A 145 10.87 -24.60 4.51
C GLU A 145 11.24 -24.08 3.12
N LEU A 146 10.43 -23.21 2.51
CA LEU A 146 10.73 -22.54 1.25
C LEU A 146 11.98 -21.65 1.32
N LEU A 147 12.16 -20.89 2.39
CA LEU A 147 13.37 -20.08 2.62
C LEU A 147 14.59 -20.99 2.79
N ALA A 148 14.47 -22.06 3.56
CA ALA A 148 15.54 -23.03 3.74
C ALA A 148 15.94 -23.69 2.42
N GLU A 149 14.96 -24.11 1.60
CA GLU A 149 15.20 -24.64 0.25
C GLU A 149 15.85 -23.60 -0.67
N PHE A 150 15.39 -22.35 -0.64
CA PHE A 150 15.96 -21.26 -1.43
C PHE A 150 17.43 -21.01 -1.04
N PHE A 151 17.72 -20.83 0.25
CA PHE A 151 19.08 -20.63 0.71
C PHE A 151 19.97 -21.83 0.41
N TRP A 152 19.46 -23.05 0.59
CA TRP A 152 20.23 -24.25 0.32
C TRP A 152 20.56 -24.43 -1.16
N SER A 153 19.61 -24.14 -2.04
CA SER A 153 19.78 -24.23 -3.51
C SER A 153 20.73 -23.17 -4.05
N HIS A 154 20.76 -21.98 -3.45
CA HIS A 154 21.60 -20.86 -3.88
C HIS A 154 22.85 -20.63 -3.01
N ARG A 155 23.18 -21.55 -2.10
CA ARG A 155 24.24 -21.35 -1.09
C ARG A 155 25.59 -20.93 -1.67
N LYS A 156 25.99 -21.48 -2.82
CA LYS A 156 27.29 -21.17 -3.46
C LYS A 156 27.31 -19.78 -4.09
N GLU A 157 26.19 -19.32 -4.62
CA GLU A 157 26.07 -17.97 -5.21
C GLU A 157 26.05 -16.91 -4.11
N LEU A 158 25.39 -17.21 -3.00
CA LEU A 158 25.36 -16.35 -1.81
C LEU A 158 26.73 -16.29 -1.12
N GLU A 159 27.45 -17.41 -1.00
CA GLU A 159 28.83 -17.44 -0.49
C GLU A 159 29.74 -16.51 -1.30
N ALA A 160 29.69 -16.59 -2.65
CA ALA A 160 30.49 -15.73 -3.51
C ALA A 160 30.17 -14.23 -3.36
N LEU A 161 28.89 -13.88 -3.15
CA LEU A 161 28.48 -12.49 -2.92
C LEU A 161 28.93 -11.94 -1.57
N LEU A 162 29.05 -12.80 -0.56
CA LEU A 162 29.52 -12.42 0.77
C LEU A 162 31.05 -12.25 0.79
N GLU A 163 31.81 -13.14 0.14
CA GLU A 163 33.27 -13.03 0.03
C GLU A 163 33.71 -11.76 -0.72
N VAL A 164 33.01 -11.39 -1.80
CA VAL A 164 33.27 -10.15 -2.56
C VAL A 164 33.02 -8.88 -1.71
N LYS A 165 32.20 -8.99 -0.66
CA LYS A 165 31.89 -7.87 0.22
C LYS A 165 32.96 -7.64 1.28
N GLU A 166 33.59 -8.71 1.78
CA GLU A 166 34.68 -8.62 2.77
C GLU A 166 35.98 -8.08 2.16
N GLU A 167 36.35 -8.48 0.93
CA GLU A 167 37.56 -7.96 0.27
C GLU A 167 37.49 -6.44 -0.03
N ASN A 168 36.29 -5.87 -0.16
CA ASN A 168 36.11 -4.45 -0.44
C ASN A 168 36.10 -3.57 0.83
N GLU A 169 35.95 -4.15 2.04
CA GLU A 169 36.01 -3.40 3.30
C GLU A 169 37.45 -3.25 3.83
N ASP A 170 38.37 -4.15 3.45
CA ASP A 170 39.79 -4.11 3.89
C ASP A 170 40.68 -3.14 3.07
N THR A 171 40.13 -2.43 2.08
CA THR A 171 40.89 -1.48 1.23
C THR A 171 40.65 0.00 1.58
N LYS A 172 40.35 0.33 2.84
CA LYS A 172 40.20 1.72 3.31
C LYS A 172 41.10 2.08 4.49
#